data_AF-C1MJF7-F1
#
_entry.id   AF-C1MJF7-F1
#
_cell.length_a   1.000
_cell.length_b   1.000
_cell.length_c   1.000
_cell.angle_alpha   90.00
_cell.angle_beta   90.00
_cell.angle_gamma   90.00
#
_symmetry.space_group_name_H-M   'P 1'
#
loop_
_entity.id
_entity.type
_entity.pdbx_description
1 polymer ?
#
loop_
_entity_poly.entity_id
_entity_poly.type
_entity_poly.pdbx_seq_one_letter_code
_entity_poly.pdbx_strand_id
1 'polypeptide(L)'
;MRALARGGASSARAARAPRTRRAPPRRLAAARPRAASSGDDAAESGWRTLGGTTASSREDSGWIAVQDEPSVSSPEEDYERDFSGRVVYRPRGYYYDAVRASDAGERVKVDVGVVDKRRARTFCIAKRLAGGSDLVEVTMERPLGIVFERDTEGRVRVADFVDGSKAGRAAAVDRLQGLNAIGAAAPRRGDVLRAFTASTLSFGPRAQLLGDLSGTKRAVVLFGADDQPWGKVSSSLSSGLVRDGPVTLILERHRDAEMQKAWTPEPAEARGVRGDASRSGGGTRRSGAGSAWRGRAWTWEASRTR
;
A
#
# COMPACT_ATOMS: atom_id res chain seq x y z
N MET A 1 43.27 30.08 57.43
CA MET A 1 44.57 30.19 56.72
C MET A 1 44.35 29.68 55.30
N ARG A 2 44.43 30.57 54.30
CA ARG A 2 45.43 30.58 53.19
C ARG A 2 45.41 29.29 52.34
N ALA A 3 45.30 29.28 51.02
CA ALA A 3 45.43 30.27 49.95
C ALA A 3 44.90 29.58 48.65
N LEU A 4 44.19 30.26 47.73
CA LEU A 4 44.70 30.77 46.43
C LEU A 4 45.42 29.69 45.57
N ALA A 5 45.26 29.56 44.25
CA ALA A 5 44.67 30.41 43.21
C ALA A 5 44.89 29.77 41.82
N ARG A 6 44.02 30.17 40.87
CA ARG A 6 44.31 30.60 39.47
C ARG A 6 44.70 29.60 38.37
N GLY A 7 44.10 29.90 37.21
CA GLY A 7 44.61 29.63 35.85
C GLY A 7 43.57 28.87 35.02
N GLY A 8 42.76 29.44 34.12
CA GLY A 8 42.95 30.62 33.28
C GLY A 8 43.23 30.16 31.85
N ALA A 9 42.30 30.42 30.92
CA ALA A 9 42.54 30.99 29.59
C ALA A 9 41.44 30.61 28.58
N SER A 10 40.70 31.64 28.20
CA SER A 10 39.88 31.71 27.00
C SER A 10 40.71 31.56 25.72
N SER A 11 40.13 30.93 24.70
CA SER A 11 40.55 31.12 23.30
C SER A 11 39.32 31.09 22.41
N ALA A 12 38.90 32.28 22.01
CA ALA A 12 37.94 32.52 20.95
C ALA A 12 38.60 32.22 19.59
N ARG A 13 37.91 31.51 18.70
CA ARG A 13 38.27 31.53 17.28
C ARG A 13 37.06 31.46 16.36
N ALA A 14 36.74 32.66 15.88
CA ALA A 14 36.31 33.03 14.53
C ALA A 14 35.21 32.21 13.84
N ALA A 15 34.03 32.83 13.80
CA ALA A 15 32.99 32.60 12.81
C ALA A 15 33.54 32.76 11.38
N ARG A 16 33.28 31.77 10.51
CA ARG A 16 33.42 31.89 9.06
C ARG A 16 32.05 32.02 8.42
N ALA A 17 31.82 33.18 7.81
CA ALA A 17 30.61 33.51 7.06
C ALA A 17 30.45 32.64 5.79
N PRO A 18 29.20 32.44 5.32
CA PRO A 18 28.89 31.64 4.14
C PRO A 18 29.23 32.35 2.82
N ARG A 19 29.84 31.61 1.89
CA ARG A 19 30.08 32.04 0.51
C ARG A 19 28.80 31.90 -0.31
N THR A 20 28.12 33.01 -0.57
CA THR A 20 27.06 33.13 -1.57
C THR A 20 27.66 33.06 -2.98
N ARG A 21 27.36 32.00 -3.73
CA ARG A 21 27.62 31.96 -5.18
C ARG A 21 26.41 32.52 -5.93
N ARG A 22 26.66 33.68 -6.53
CA ARG A 22 25.82 34.47 -7.44
C ARG A 22 25.73 33.75 -8.79
N ALA A 23 24.53 33.40 -9.25
CA ALA A 23 24.29 32.98 -10.63
C ALA A 23 23.83 34.19 -11.47
N PRO A 24 24.33 34.38 -12.70
CA PRO A 24 23.94 35.49 -13.57
C PRO A 24 22.59 35.24 -14.30
N PRO A 25 21.88 36.31 -14.71
CA PRO A 25 20.63 36.22 -15.47
C PRO A 25 20.89 36.13 -16.99
N ARG A 26 20.09 35.31 -17.69
CA ARG A 26 19.90 35.37 -19.16
C ARG A 26 18.40 35.33 -19.42
N ARG A 27 17.77 36.49 -19.66
CA ARG A 27 17.45 37.11 -20.98
C ARG A 27 16.58 36.24 -21.91
N LEU A 28 15.29 36.58 -21.91
CA LEU A 28 14.42 36.95 -23.04
C LEU A 28 14.74 36.38 -24.43
N ALA A 29 13.76 35.68 -25.01
CA ALA A 29 13.33 35.91 -26.39
C ALA A 29 11.86 35.51 -26.57
N ALA A 30 11.07 36.44 -27.07
CA ALA A 30 9.71 36.27 -27.54
C ALA A 30 9.70 35.74 -28.99
N ALA A 31 8.66 35.01 -29.38
CA ALA A 31 8.03 35.08 -30.71
C ALA A 31 6.77 34.20 -30.80
N ARG A 32 5.60 34.85 -30.94
CA ARG A 32 4.45 34.41 -31.76
C ARG A 32 4.74 34.90 -33.21
N PRO A 33 4.19 34.32 -34.31
CA PRO A 33 2.74 34.32 -34.58
C PRO A 33 2.15 33.19 -35.47
N ARG A 34 0.82 33.34 -35.64
CA ARG A 34 -0.24 32.72 -36.47
C ARG A 34 0.06 32.24 -37.91
N ALA A 35 -0.67 31.21 -38.33
CA ALA A 35 -1.47 31.07 -39.59
C ALA A 35 -2.34 29.79 -39.41
N ALA A 36 -3.67 29.68 -39.61
CA ALA A 36 -4.64 30.15 -40.62
C ALA A 36 -4.54 29.44 -41.99
N SER A 37 -5.39 28.42 -42.21
CA SER A 37 -6.09 28.06 -43.47
C SER A 37 -7.15 26.98 -43.12
N SER A 38 -8.47 27.17 -43.31
CA SER A 38 -9.26 27.08 -44.57
C SER A 38 -8.93 25.82 -45.37
N GLY A 39 -9.84 24.95 -45.79
CA GLY A 39 -11.29 24.90 -45.78
C GLY A 39 -11.73 23.57 -46.44
N ASP A 40 -13.04 23.41 -46.58
CA ASP A 40 -13.77 22.55 -47.53
C ASP A 40 -14.13 21.10 -47.11
N ASP A 41 -15.28 21.01 -46.46
CA ASP A 41 -16.52 20.42 -47.01
C ASP A 41 -16.43 19.15 -47.87
N ALA A 42 -16.78 18.02 -47.25
CA ALA A 42 -17.48 16.93 -47.91
C ALA A 42 -18.64 16.49 -47.04
N ALA A 43 -19.85 16.82 -47.51
CA ALA A 43 -21.11 16.40 -46.95
C ALA A 43 -21.26 14.87 -47.05
N GLU A 44 -21.59 14.20 -45.95
CA GLU A 44 -22.37 12.97 -45.99
C GLU A 44 -23.08 12.70 -44.65
N SER A 45 -24.41 12.68 -44.73
CA SER A 45 -25.32 11.77 -44.00
C SER A 45 -25.23 11.66 -42.46
N GLY A 46 -25.84 12.65 -41.80
CA GLY A 46 -26.99 12.47 -40.92
C GLY A 46 -27.03 11.29 -39.93
N TRP A 47 -26.52 11.53 -38.73
CA TRP A 47 -27.14 11.05 -37.48
C TRP A 47 -27.18 12.20 -36.48
N ARG A 48 -28.39 12.64 -36.10
CA ARG A 48 -28.60 13.67 -35.09
C ARG A 48 -28.30 13.09 -33.70
N THR A 49 -27.11 13.35 -33.16
CA THR A 49 -26.83 13.24 -31.73
C THR A 49 -27.19 14.57 -31.05
N LEU A 50 -28.31 14.56 -30.33
CA LEU A 50 -28.69 15.64 -29.42
C LEU A 50 -27.79 15.59 -28.18
N GLY A 51 -27.27 16.75 -27.78
CA GLY A 51 -26.77 16.99 -26.42
C GLY A 51 -25.27 17.14 -26.30
N GLY A 52 -24.78 18.34 -26.63
CA GLY A 52 -23.46 18.79 -26.23
C GLY A 52 -23.42 19.12 -24.73
N THR A 53 -22.48 18.48 -24.04
CA THR A 53 -21.72 19.11 -22.96
C THR A 53 -20.27 18.80 -23.24
N THR A 54 -19.42 19.83 -23.28
CA THR A 54 -17.97 19.74 -23.45
C THR A 54 -17.36 18.99 -22.27
N ALA A 55 -17.43 17.66 -22.33
CA ALA A 55 -16.71 16.75 -21.46
C ALA A 55 -15.26 16.74 -21.93
N SER A 56 -14.34 17.14 -21.04
CA SER A 56 -12.92 16.86 -21.22
C SER A 56 -12.74 15.39 -21.58
N SER A 57 -11.95 15.10 -22.61
CA SER A 57 -11.59 13.77 -23.15
C SER A 57 -10.84 12.91 -22.13
N ARG A 58 -11.50 12.56 -21.03
CA ARG A 58 -11.03 11.59 -20.05
C ARG A 58 -11.56 10.26 -20.54
N GLU A 59 -10.67 9.43 -21.09
CA GLU A 59 -10.96 8.05 -21.47
C GLU A 59 -11.47 7.29 -20.24
N ASP A 60 -12.79 7.31 -20.09
CA ASP A 60 -13.50 6.75 -18.94
C ASP A 60 -13.57 5.25 -19.13
N SER A 61 -12.71 4.55 -18.42
CA SER A 61 -12.31 3.21 -18.81
C SER A 61 -13.02 2.10 -18.04
N GLY A 62 -14.14 2.42 -17.37
CA GLY A 62 -15.12 1.45 -16.88
C GLY A 62 -14.53 0.32 -16.04
N TRP A 63 -13.47 0.59 -15.27
CA TRP A 63 -12.75 -0.42 -14.49
C TRP A 63 -13.36 -0.54 -13.11
N ILE A 64 -13.42 -1.76 -12.56
CA ILE A 64 -14.03 -2.07 -11.25
C ILE A 64 -13.31 -1.37 -10.05
N ALA A 65 -12.11 -0.79 -10.25
CA ALA A 65 -11.45 0.08 -9.26
C ALA A 65 -11.76 1.59 -9.42
N VAL A 66 -12.47 1.92 -10.49
CA VAL A 66 -13.15 3.19 -10.73
C VAL A 66 -14.62 2.81 -10.81
N GLN A 67 -15.24 2.48 -9.67
CA GLN A 67 -16.57 3.04 -9.51
C GLN A 67 -16.39 4.52 -9.85
N ASP A 68 -17.09 5.00 -10.87
CA ASP A 68 -17.26 6.44 -11.05
C ASP A 68 -17.48 6.97 -9.64
N GLU A 69 -16.56 7.81 -9.15
CA GLU A 69 -16.74 8.42 -7.84
C GLU A 69 -18.17 8.90 -7.87
N PRO A 70 -19.06 8.36 -7.00
CA PRO A 70 -20.49 8.50 -7.18
C PRO A 70 -20.71 9.96 -7.50
N SER A 71 -21.26 10.27 -8.67
CA SER A 71 -21.51 11.65 -9.03
C SER A 71 -22.57 12.09 -8.04
N VAL A 72 -22.11 12.69 -6.93
CA VAL A 72 -22.95 13.01 -5.78
C VAL A 72 -23.75 14.25 -6.18
N SER A 73 -24.67 14.07 -7.12
CA SER A 73 -25.77 14.97 -7.44
C SER A 73 -26.88 14.86 -6.40
N SER A 74 -26.75 13.95 -5.43
CA SER A 74 -27.61 13.85 -4.25
C SER A 74 -26.93 14.57 -3.07
N PRO A 75 -27.30 15.82 -2.76
CA PRO A 75 -26.71 16.65 -1.69
C PRO A 75 -26.93 16.11 -0.26
N GLU A 76 -27.37 14.86 -0.09
CA GLU A 76 -27.77 14.27 1.19
C GLU A 76 -26.68 13.44 1.87
N GLU A 77 -25.57 13.11 1.20
CA GLU A 77 -24.51 12.30 1.81
C GLU A 77 -23.23 13.12 2.09
N ASP A 78 -23.09 13.53 3.36
CA ASP A 78 -21.95 14.28 3.93
C ASP A 78 -20.67 13.42 4.04
N TYR A 79 -20.13 12.99 2.90
CA TYR A 79 -18.85 12.31 2.86
C TYR A 79 -17.68 13.29 3.07
N GLU A 80 -16.68 12.83 3.82
CA GLU A 80 -15.41 13.53 3.99
C GLU A 80 -14.68 13.60 2.64
N ARG A 81 -14.20 14.80 2.34
CA ARG A 81 -13.35 15.06 1.18
C ARG A 81 -11.98 15.54 1.65
N ASP A 82 -10.94 15.12 0.94
CA ASP A 82 -9.60 15.64 1.16
C ASP A 82 -9.46 17.08 0.61
N PHE A 83 -8.30 17.69 0.84
CA PHE A 83 -7.95 19.03 0.36
C PHE A 83 -8.06 19.19 -1.18
N SER A 84 -8.12 18.08 -1.94
CA SER A 84 -8.28 18.07 -3.39
C SER A 84 -9.73 17.86 -3.83
N GLY A 85 -10.67 17.80 -2.89
CA GLY A 85 -12.10 17.58 -3.12
C GLY A 85 -12.47 16.14 -3.40
N ARG A 86 -11.55 15.18 -3.25
CA ARG A 86 -11.79 13.74 -3.47
C ARG A 86 -12.29 13.07 -2.21
N VAL A 87 -13.13 12.06 -2.37
CA VAL A 87 -13.70 11.29 -1.25
C VAL A 87 -12.59 10.56 -0.48
N VAL A 88 -12.70 10.57 0.85
CA VAL A 88 -11.85 9.77 1.75
C VAL A 88 -12.49 8.39 1.94
N TYR A 89 -11.68 7.33 1.89
CA TYR A 89 -12.17 5.96 1.91
C TYR A 89 -11.68 5.17 3.13
N ARG A 90 -12.45 4.21 3.62
CA ARG A 90 -12.03 3.21 4.61
C ARG A 90 -11.83 1.87 3.89
N PRO A 91 -10.64 1.25 3.94
CA PRO A 91 -10.41 -0.01 3.26
C PRO A 91 -11.01 -1.19 4.03
N ARG A 92 -11.70 -2.11 3.33
CA ARG A 92 -12.33 -3.31 3.88
C ARG A 92 -12.12 -4.50 2.94
N GLY A 93 -11.07 -5.30 3.19
CA GLY A 93 -10.63 -6.29 2.22
C GLY A 93 -10.31 -5.62 0.88
N TYR A 94 -10.90 -6.09 -0.23
CA TYR A 94 -10.69 -5.50 -1.57
C TYR A 94 -11.61 -4.30 -1.89
N TYR A 95 -12.49 -3.90 -0.96
CA TYR A 95 -13.49 -2.85 -1.16
C TYR A 95 -13.17 -1.60 -0.36
N TYR A 96 -13.81 -0.49 -0.73
CA TYR A 96 -13.69 0.81 -0.07
C TYR A 96 -15.06 1.31 0.33
N ASP A 97 -15.18 1.75 1.58
CA ASP A 97 -16.37 2.44 2.06
C ASP A 97 -16.08 3.94 2.12
N ALA A 98 -16.98 4.79 1.65
CA ALA A 98 -16.84 6.24 1.80
C ALA A 98 -16.96 6.63 3.28
N VAL A 99 -16.16 7.60 3.71
CA VAL A 99 -16.00 7.99 5.11
C VAL A 99 -16.72 9.30 5.37
N ARG A 100 -17.34 9.45 6.54
CA ARG A 100 -17.94 10.73 6.99
C ARG A 100 -16.91 11.57 7.75
N ALA A 101 -17.07 12.88 7.77
CA ALA A 101 -16.13 13.75 8.51
C ALA A 101 -16.04 13.44 10.02
N SER A 102 -17.11 12.87 10.59
CA SER A 102 -17.17 12.43 11.99
C SER A 102 -16.46 11.10 12.27
N ASP A 103 -16.07 10.34 11.24
CA ASP A 103 -15.41 9.06 11.42
C ASP A 103 -14.01 9.25 12.02
N ALA A 104 -13.74 8.49 13.07
CA ALA A 104 -12.44 8.45 13.71
C ALA A 104 -11.42 7.66 12.85
N GLY A 105 -10.18 8.15 12.84
CA GLY A 105 -9.06 7.50 12.18
C GLY A 105 -8.00 8.49 11.71
N GLU A 106 -6.86 7.96 11.34
CA GLU A 106 -5.76 8.73 10.76
C GLU A 106 -5.82 8.66 9.24
N ARG A 107 -5.60 9.79 8.57
CA ARG A 107 -5.72 9.91 7.11
C ARG A 107 -4.36 9.65 6.47
N VAL A 108 -4.29 8.62 5.62
CA VAL A 108 -3.06 8.19 4.94
C VAL A 108 -3.27 8.27 3.44
N LYS A 109 -2.26 8.74 2.69
CA LYS A 109 -2.32 8.81 1.23
C LYS A 109 -1.58 7.63 0.63
N VAL A 110 -2.26 6.84 -0.19
CA VAL A 110 -1.67 5.65 -0.82
C VAL A 110 -1.94 5.66 -2.32
N ASP A 111 -0.91 5.32 -3.10
CA ASP A 111 -1.00 5.19 -4.55
C ASP A 111 -1.68 3.89 -4.96
N VAL A 112 -2.91 3.99 -5.49
CA VAL A 112 -3.73 2.86 -5.93
C VAL A 112 -4.30 3.11 -7.33
N GLY A 113 -4.75 2.06 -8.01
CA GLY A 113 -5.29 2.09 -9.37
C GLY A 113 -4.60 1.09 -10.29
N VAL A 114 -4.82 1.23 -11.60
CA VAL A 114 -4.13 0.39 -12.60
C VAL A 114 -2.61 0.54 -12.46
N VAL A 115 -1.85 -0.56 -12.57
CA VAL A 115 -0.41 -0.62 -12.26
C VAL A 115 0.41 0.54 -12.85
N ASP A 116 0.14 0.93 -14.09
CA ASP A 116 0.85 2.01 -14.81
C ASP A 116 0.19 3.40 -14.71
N LYS A 117 -0.98 3.48 -14.07
CA LYS A 117 -1.80 4.70 -13.94
C LYS A 117 -2.31 4.89 -12.52
N ARG A 118 -1.48 4.58 -11.51
CA ARG A 118 -1.82 4.77 -10.10
C ARG A 118 -2.02 6.24 -9.78
N ARG A 119 -2.84 6.50 -8.77
CA ARG A 119 -3.11 7.82 -8.24
C ARG A 119 -3.19 7.75 -6.73
N ALA A 120 -2.63 8.75 -6.07
CA ALA A 120 -2.80 8.93 -4.64
C ALA A 120 -4.29 9.07 -4.32
N ARG A 121 -4.76 8.23 -3.39
CA ARG A 121 -6.07 8.33 -2.75
C ARG A 121 -5.88 8.42 -1.24
N THR A 122 -6.78 9.17 -0.59
CA THR A 122 -6.74 9.37 0.86
C THR A 122 -7.63 8.32 1.53
N PHE A 123 -7.06 7.62 2.53
CA PHE A 123 -7.73 6.57 3.28
C PHE A 123 -7.79 6.90 4.77
N CYS A 124 -8.91 6.64 5.42
CA CYS A 124 -9.09 6.76 6.85
C CYS A 124 -8.88 5.39 7.51
N ILE A 125 -7.85 5.29 8.36
CA ILE A 125 -7.48 4.06 9.07
C ILE A 125 -7.71 4.27 10.57
N ALA A 126 -8.65 3.50 11.14
CA ALA A 126 -8.95 3.57 12.56
C ALA A 126 -7.89 2.82 13.37
N LYS A 127 -7.25 3.47 14.34
CA LYS A 127 -6.37 2.84 15.34
C LYS A 127 -7.18 1.87 16.21
N ARG A 128 -6.63 0.70 16.54
CA ARG A 128 -7.29 -0.33 17.39
C ARG A 128 -6.47 -0.75 18.60
N LEU A 129 -5.19 -0.42 18.65
CA LEU A 129 -4.39 -0.70 19.83
C LEU A 129 -4.79 0.26 20.95
N ALA A 130 -5.05 -0.31 22.13
CA ALA A 130 -5.24 0.46 23.36
C ALA A 130 -3.92 1.12 23.79
N GLY A 131 -3.95 2.06 24.74
CA GLY A 131 -2.72 2.59 25.35
C GLY A 131 -1.89 3.56 24.48
N GLY A 132 -2.43 3.97 23.32
CA GLY A 132 -1.78 4.92 22.41
C GLY A 132 -0.88 4.24 21.38
N SER A 133 -1.15 4.54 20.13
CA SER A 133 -0.47 3.95 18.98
C SER A 133 -0.27 4.95 17.86
N ASP A 134 0.66 4.63 16.97
CA ASP A 134 0.98 5.42 15.78
C ASP A 134 0.83 4.56 14.54
N LEU A 135 0.28 5.13 13.47
CA LEU A 135 0.30 4.48 12.16
C LEU A 135 1.65 4.76 11.50
N VAL A 136 2.19 3.71 10.89
CA VAL A 136 3.49 3.72 10.23
C VAL A 136 3.26 3.21 8.82
N GLU A 137 3.45 4.10 7.85
CA GLU A 137 3.45 3.75 6.43
C GLU A 137 4.83 3.25 6.02
N VAL A 138 4.89 2.02 5.51
CA VAL A 138 6.14 1.38 5.10
C VAL A 138 6.01 0.93 3.65
N THR A 139 6.78 1.54 2.75
CA THR A 139 6.82 1.14 1.34
C THR A 139 8.08 0.33 1.05
N MET A 140 7.92 -0.86 0.47
CA MET A 140 9.03 -1.79 0.21
C MET A 140 8.84 -2.65 -1.04
N GLU A 141 9.96 -3.03 -1.65
CA GLU A 141 9.97 -3.90 -2.83
C GLU A 141 9.64 -5.35 -2.49
N ARG A 142 9.09 -6.08 -3.46
CA ARG A 142 8.90 -7.53 -3.38
C ARG A 142 10.23 -8.27 -3.65
N PRO A 143 10.50 -9.44 -3.03
CA PRO A 143 9.74 -10.04 -1.92
C PRO A 143 9.92 -9.23 -0.62
N LEU A 144 8.86 -9.17 0.20
CA LEU A 144 8.84 -8.34 1.42
C LEU A 144 9.90 -8.78 2.43
N GLY A 145 10.06 -10.10 2.62
CA GLY A 145 10.95 -10.64 3.64
C GLY A 145 10.44 -10.44 5.07
N ILE A 146 9.12 -10.31 5.25
CA ILE A 146 8.44 -10.22 6.54
C ILE A 146 7.66 -11.51 6.78
N VAL A 147 7.74 -12.03 8.00
CA VAL A 147 6.92 -13.14 8.49
C VAL A 147 5.74 -12.54 9.24
N PHE A 148 4.52 -12.84 8.77
CA PHE A 148 3.28 -12.42 9.41
C PHE A 148 2.61 -13.60 10.09
N GLU A 149 2.06 -13.35 11.28
CA GLU A 149 1.26 -14.33 12.04
C GLU A 149 -0.02 -13.67 12.55
N ARG A 150 -1.02 -14.48 12.86
CA ARG A 150 -2.24 -14.01 13.50
C ARG A 150 -2.09 -14.15 15.01
N ASP A 151 -2.53 -13.15 15.78
CA ASP A 151 -2.56 -13.22 17.23
C ASP A 151 -3.87 -13.84 17.74
N THR A 152 -3.94 -14.11 19.04
CA THR A 152 -5.15 -14.64 19.70
C THR A 152 -6.35 -13.70 19.66
N GLU A 153 -6.16 -12.42 19.34
CA GLU A 153 -7.23 -11.42 19.13
C GLU A 153 -7.63 -11.33 17.65
N GLY A 154 -7.08 -12.21 16.80
CA GLY A 154 -7.39 -12.31 15.39
C GLY A 154 -6.72 -11.26 14.50
N ARG A 155 -5.81 -10.44 15.04
CA ARG A 155 -5.07 -9.40 14.32
C ARG A 155 -3.82 -9.99 13.66
N VAL A 156 -3.45 -9.45 12.51
CA VAL A 156 -2.22 -9.87 11.81
C VAL A 156 -1.05 -9.03 12.30
N ARG A 157 0.02 -9.67 12.75
CA ARG A 157 1.21 -9.03 13.30
C ARG A 157 2.46 -9.40 12.54
N VAL A 158 3.43 -8.49 12.54
CA VAL A 158 4.80 -8.77 12.12
C VAL A 158 5.45 -9.66 13.18
N ALA A 159 5.58 -10.95 12.89
CA ALA A 159 6.18 -11.91 13.81
C ALA A 159 7.70 -11.85 13.74
N ASP A 160 8.24 -11.91 12.52
CA ASP A 160 9.68 -11.88 12.29
C ASP A 160 10.03 -11.36 10.88
N PHE A 161 11.32 -11.39 10.55
CA PHE A 161 11.88 -11.06 9.26
C PHE A 161 12.68 -12.26 8.75
N VAL A 162 12.68 -12.45 7.44
CA VAL A 162 13.54 -13.45 6.80
C VAL A 162 14.99 -12.99 6.90
N ASP A 163 15.90 -13.88 7.30
CA ASP A 163 17.32 -13.57 7.42
C ASP A 163 17.91 -13.07 6.10
N GLY A 164 18.71 -12.00 6.17
CA GLY A 164 19.30 -11.37 4.99
C GLY A 164 18.31 -10.64 4.08
N SER A 165 17.02 -10.55 4.44
CA SER A 165 16.03 -9.78 3.67
C SER A 165 16.23 -8.27 3.77
N LYS A 166 15.65 -7.54 2.81
CA LYS A 166 15.63 -6.07 2.84
C LYS A 166 14.87 -5.55 4.06
N ALA A 167 13.72 -6.15 4.40
CA ALA A 167 12.95 -5.77 5.58
C ALA A 167 13.72 -6.04 6.88
N GLY A 168 14.37 -7.21 7.02
CA GLY A 168 15.19 -7.52 8.19
C GLY A 168 16.35 -6.54 8.37
N ARG A 169 17.04 -6.17 7.28
CA ARG A 169 18.08 -5.13 7.32
C ARG A 169 17.52 -3.77 7.70
N ALA A 170 16.38 -3.36 7.13
CA ALA A 170 15.74 -2.09 7.46
C ALA A 170 15.34 -2.03 8.94
N ALA A 171 14.75 -3.10 9.47
CA ALA A 171 14.38 -3.21 10.88
C ALA A 171 15.62 -3.20 11.81
N ALA A 172 16.72 -3.82 11.40
CA ALA A 172 17.98 -3.78 12.15
C ALA A 172 18.59 -2.37 12.17
N VAL A 173 18.60 -1.68 11.02
CA VAL A 173 19.08 -0.29 10.92
C VAL A 173 18.23 0.66 11.76
N ASP A 174 16.90 0.56 11.67
CA ASP A 174 15.97 1.36 12.48
C ASP A 174 16.17 1.14 13.98
N ARG A 175 16.44 -0.11 14.41
CA ARG A 175 16.79 -0.41 15.80
C ARG A 175 18.10 0.26 16.24
N LEU A 176 19.11 0.32 15.37
CA LEU A 176 20.41 0.93 15.69
C LEU A 176 20.35 2.46 15.69
N GLN A 177 19.56 3.06 14.80
CA GLN A 177 19.42 4.51 14.70
C GLN A 177 18.59 5.11 15.84
N GLY A 178 17.79 4.29 16.54
CA GLY A 178 17.08 4.68 17.75
C GLY A 178 16.14 5.88 17.54
N LEU A 179 16.01 6.73 18.56
CA LEU A 179 15.13 7.92 18.58
C LEU A 179 15.57 9.04 17.62
N ASN A 180 16.75 8.93 17.00
CA ASN A 180 17.33 10.00 16.16
C ASN A 180 16.95 9.87 14.68
N ALA A 181 16.28 8.79 14.26
CA ALA A 181 15.85 8.60 12.89
C ALA A 181 14.56 9.38 12.58
N ILE A 182 14.71 10.65 12.24
CA ILE A 182 13.68 11.38 11.51
C ILE A 182 13.67 10.83 10.07
N GLY A 183 12.71 9.94 9.75
CA GLY A 183 12.28 9.74 8.37
C GLY A 183 12.38 8.36 7.73
N ALA A 184 12.89 7.32 8.41
CA ALA A 184 12.88 5.96 7.86
C ALA A 184 11.86 5.06 8.59
N ALA A 185 10.64 5.00 8.06
CA ALA A 185 9.62 4.06 8.54
C ALA A 185 9.98 2.63 8.12
N ALA A 186 10.51 1.84 9.04
CA ALA A 186 10.75 0.40 8.87
C ALA A 186 9.70 -0.42 9.64
N PRO A 187 9.35 -1.64 9.19
CA PRO A 187 8.49 -2.52 9.96
C PRO A 187 9.22 -3.01 11.23
N ARG A 188 8.49 -3.21 12.33
CA ARG A 188 9.01 -3.78 13.58
C ARG A 188 8.23 -5.01 13.99
N ARG A 189 8.90 -5.94 14.67
CA ARG A 189 8.23 -7.08 15.31
C ARG A 189 7.14 -6.57 16.27
N GLY A 190 5.97 -7.19 16.22
CA GLY A 190 4.79 -6.81 17.00
C GLY A 190 3.92 -5.73 16.36
N ASP A 191 4.36 -5.04 15.30
CA ASP A 191 3.51 -4.11 14.55
C ASP A 191 2.28 -4.85 14.00
N VAL A 192 1.10 -4.22 14.09
CA VAL A 192 -0.16 -4.78 13.59
C VAL A 192 -0.40 -4.33 12.16
N LEU A 193 -0.61 -5.26 11.24
CA LEU A 193 -0.97 -4.96 9.85
C LEU A 193 -2.43 -4.49 9.77
N ARG A 194 -2.64 -3.22 9.41
CA ARG A 194 -3.99 -2.62 9.26
C ARG A 194 -4.47 -2.65 7.82
N ALA A 195 -3.57 -2.29 6.90
CA ALA A 195 -3.84 -2.36 5.47
C ALA A 195 -2.55 -2.55 4.68
N PHE A 196 -2.65 -2.96 3.43
CA PHE A 196 -1.51 -3.03 2.52
C PHE A 196 -1.93 -2.95 1.07
N THR A 197 -1.04 -2.52 0.18
CA THR A 197 -1.33 -2.58 -1.25
C THR A 197 -1.28 -4.02 -1.78
N ALA A 198 -2.39 -4.46 -2.36
CA ALA A 198 -2.56 -5.78 -2.94
C ALA A 198 -2.85 -5.67 -4.44
N SER A 199 -2.36 -6.64 -5.21
CA SER A 199 -2.67 -6.71 -6.63
C SER A 199 -3.95 -7.50 -6.85
N THR A 200 -4.80 -6.98 -7.73
CA THR A 200 -6.02 -7.63 -8.19
C THR A 200 -6.15 -7.50 -9.72
N LEU A 201 -6.97 -8.34 -10.32
CA LEU A 201 -7.37 -8.20 -11.71
C LEU A 201 -8.62 -7.32 -11.77
N SER A 202 -8.53 -6.27 -12.57
CA SER A 202 -9.66 -5.44 -12.94
C SER A 202 -10.18 -5.95 -14.27
N PHE A 203 -11.40 -6.48 -14.26
CA PHE A 203 -12.09 -6.95 -15.45
C PHE A 203 -12.84 -5.79 -16.09
N GLY A 204 -12.76 -5.69 -17.42
CA GLY A 204 -13.57 -4.72 -18.16
C GLY A 204 -15.02 -5.20 -18.29
N PRO A 205 -15.97 -4.33 -18.68
CA PRO A 205 -17.38 -4.69 -18.84
C PRO A 205 -17.60 -5.87 -19.82
N ARG A 206 -16.78 -5.96 -20.88
CA ARG A 206 -16.82 -7.08 -21.85
C ARG A 206 -16.42 -8.42 -21.25
N ALA A 207 -15.45 -8.44 -20.33
CA ALA A 207 -15.04 -9.67 -19.65
C ALA A 207 -16.15 -10.24 -18.78
N GLN A 208 -16.94 -9.37 -18.15
CA GLN A 208 -18.07 -9.78 -17.31
C GLN A 208 -19.25 -10.32 -18.13
N LEU A 209 -19.51 -9.75 -19.31
CA LEU A 209 -20.68 -10.10 -20.13
C LEU A 209 -20.42 -11.20 -21.15
N LEU A 210 -19.21 -11.25 -21.74
CA LEU A 210 -18.89 -12.10 -22.90
C LEU A 210 -17.78 -13.11 -22.59
N GLY A 211 -17.23 -13.11 -21.37
CA GLY A 211 -16.07 -13.94 -21.01
C GLY A 211 -14.78 -13.53 -21.73
N ASP A 212 -14.79 -12.42 -22.47
CA ASP A 212 -13.63 -11.91 -23.16
C ASP A 212 -12.67 -11.22 -22.19
N LEU A 213 -11.60 -11.93 -21.82
CA LEU A 213 -10.56 -11.40 -20.94
C LEU A 213 -9.66 -10.35 -21.62
N SER A 214 -9.86 -10.08 -22.92
CA SER A 214 -9.15 -9.02 -23.62
C SER A 214 -9.41 -7.68 -22.93
N GLY A 215 -8.33 -7.03 -22.54
CA GLY A 215 -8.38 -5.79 -21.77
C GLY A 215 -8.29 -5.98 -20.26
N THR A 216 -8.28 -7.18 -19.67
CA THR A 216 -8.05 -7.32 -18.21
C THR A 216 -6.76 -6.61 -17.78
N LYS A 217 -6.86 -5.69 -16.82
CA LYS A 217 -5.71 -4.93 -16.30
C LYS A 217 -5.39 -5.33 -14.88
N ARG A 218 -4.10 -5.35 -14.55
CA ARG A 218 -3.67 -5.45 -13.14
C ARG A 218 -3.88 -4.10 -12.46
N ALA A 219 -4.53 -4.13 -11.32
CA ALA A 219 -4.75 -2.98 -10.47
C ALA A 219 -4.15 -3.24 -9.08
N VAL A 220 -3.65 -2.18 -8.48
CA VAL A 220 -3.19 -2.12 -7.10
C VAL A 220 -4.30 -1.45 -6.28
N VAL A 221 -4.72 -2.10 -5.21
CA VAL A 221 -5.73 -1.60 -4.29
C VAL A 221 -5.20 -1.60 -2.86
N LEU A 222 -5.73 -0.75 -1.99
CA LEU A 222 -5.40 -0.80 -0.57
C LEU A 222 -6.28 -1.86 0.11
N PHE A 223 -5.73 -3.04 0.33
CA PHE A 223 -6.43 -4.11 1.02
C PHE A 223 -6.52 -3.81 2.52
N GLY A 224 -7.74 -3.72 3.06
CA GLY A 224 -7.97 -3.59 4.50
C GLY A 224 -7.83 -4.95 5.18
N ALA A 225 -6.87 -5.10 6.09
CA ALA A 225 -6.57 -6.37 6.77
C ALA A 225 -7.49 -6.65 7.97
N ASP A 226 -8.14 -5.60 8.49
CA ASP A 226 -9.00 -5.70 9.66
C ASP A 226 -10.19 -6.62 9.43
N ASP A 227 -10.44 -7.48 10.43
CA ASP A 227 -11.53 -8.45 10.48
C ASP A 227 -11.58 -9.39 9.26
N GLN A 228 -10.49 -9.49 8.49
CA GLN A 228 -10.39 -10.41 7.36
C GLN A 228 -9.90 -11.78 7.84
N PRO A 229 -10.44 -12.88 7.29
CA PRO A 229 -9.91 -14.21 7.55
C PRO A 229 -8.43 -14.30 7.16
N TRP A 230 -7.62 -15.00 7.96
CA TRP A 230 -6.17 -15.13 7.73
C TRP A 230 -5.84 -15.59 6.31
N GLY A 231 -6.54 -16.62 5.81
CA GLY A 231 -6.32 -17.14 4.45
C GLY A 231 -6.51 -16.09 3.36
N LYS A 232 -7.44 -15.15 3.55
CA LYS A 232 -7.65 -14.03 2.62
C LYS A 232 -6.51 -13.03 2.71
N VAL A 233 -6.08 -12.65 3.92
CA VAL A 233 -4.93 -11.75 4.13
C VAL A 233 -3.66 -12.34 3.52
N SER A 234 -3.34 -13.60 3.81
CA SER A 234 -2.15 -14.27 3.31
C SER A 234 -2.16 -14.44 1.78
N SER A 235 -3.32 -14.75 1.21
CA SER A 235 -3.49 -14.84 -0.25
C SER A 235 -3.30 -13.47 -0.91
N SER A 236 -3.88 -12.42 -0.34
CA SER A 236 -3.75 -11.04 -0.84
C SER A 236 -2.31 -10.51 -0.76
N LEU A 237 -1.56 -10.81 0.31
CA LEU A 237 -0.14 -10.46 0.41
C LEU A 237 0.68 -11.12 -0.71
N SER A 238 0.30 -12.34 -1.07
CA SER A 238 0.98 -13.19 -2.04
C SER A 238 0.55 -12.95 -3.50
N SER A 239 -0.53 -12.20 -3.76
CA SER A 239 -1.10 -12.07 -5.11
C SER A 239 -0.30 -11.17 -6.06
N GLY A 240 0.60 -10.35 -5.52
CA GLY A 240 1.34 -9.35 -6.30
C GLY A 240 2.64 -9.87 -6.91
N LEU A 241 2.92 -9.41 -8.12
CA LEU A 241 4.15 -9.67 -8.85
C LEU A 241 5.15 -8.53 -8.65
N VAL A 242 6.44 -8.78 -8.89
CA VAL A 242 7.48 -7.74 -8.85
C VAL A 242 7.17 -6.58 -9.81
N ARG A 243 6.59 -6.88 -10.99
CA ARG A 243 6.19 -5.84 -11.96
C ARG A 243 5.05 -4.94 -11.47
N ASP A 244 4.33 -5.33 -10.42
CA ASP A 244 3.32 -4.48 -9.80
C ASP A 244 3.95 -3.44 -8.86
N GLY A 245 5.28 -3.33 -8.84
CA GLY A 245 6.01 -2.34 -8.05
C GLY A 245 6.00 -2.61 -6.54
N PRO A 246 6.38 -1.60 -5.75
CA PRO A 246 6.50 -1.75 -4.31
C PRO A 246 5.14 -1.92 -3.63
N VAL A 247 5.18 -2.54 -2.46
CA VAL A 247 4.06 -2.72 -1.55
C VAL A 247 4.15 -1.67 -0.46
N THR A 248 3.04 -0.97 -0.23
CA THR A 248 2.88 -0.06 0.90
C THR A 248 2.09 -0.79 1.98
N LEU A 249 2.68 -0.95 3.15
CA LEU A 249 2.08 -1.51 4.36
C LEU A 249 1.67 -0.37 5.26
N ILE A 250 0.44 -0.41 5.78
CA ILE A 250 -0.03 0.45 6.85
C ILE A 250 -0.01 -0.38 8.12
N LEU A 251 0.97 -0.09 8.97
CA LEU A 251 1.20 -0.78 10.23
C LEU A 251 0.74 0.10 11.39
N GLU A 252 0.15 -0.49 12.41
CA GLU A 252 -0.11 0.18 13.68
C GLU A 252 0.91 -0.29 14.71
N ARG A 253 1.62 0.67 15.30
CA ARG A 253 2.68 0.45 16.26
C ARG A 253 2.25 0.91 17.64
N HIS A 254 2.42 0.05 18.63
CA HIS A 254 2.23 0.41 20.02
C HIS A 254 3.34 1.38 20.46
N ARG A 255 3.00 2.46 21.18
CA ARG A 255 4.02 3.37 21.72
C ARG A 255 4.83 2.74 22.85
N ASP A 256 4.14 1.96 23.68
CA ASP A 256 4.78 1.11 24.69
C ASP A 256 5.43 -0.13 24.05
N ALA A 257 6.75 -0.23 24.21
CA ALA A 257 7.56 -1.33 23.67
C ALA A 257 7.30 -2.68 24.36
N GLU A 258 6.85 -2.70 25.61
CA GLU A 258 6.53 -3.93 26.32
C GLU A 258 5.22 -4.51 25.79
N MET A 259 4.19 -3.67 25.62
CA MET A 259 2.94 -4.06 24.96
C MET A 259 3.16 -4.49 23.50
N GLN A 260 4.12 -3.88 22.80
CA GLN A 260 4.48 -4.30 21.45
C GLN A 260 5.04 -5.73 21.41
N LYS A 261 5.78 -6.16 22.45
CA LYS A 261 6.34 -7.51 22.56
C LYS A 261 5.36 -8.51 23.15
N ALA A 262 4.44 -8.05 24.01
CA ALA A 262 3.49 -8.86 24.75
C ALA A 262 2.27 -9.28 23.90
N TRP A 263 2.50 -9.85 22.73
CA TRP A 263 1.45 -10.49 21.93
C TRP A 263 1.71 -12.00 21.85
N THR A 264 0.64 -12.78 21.77
CA THR A 264 0.71 -14.24 21.69
C THR A 264 0.21 -14.67 20.31
N PRO A 265 1.00 -15.44 19.53
CA PRO A 265 0.53 -15.99 18.28
C PRO A 265 -0.65 -16.92 18.53
N GLU A 266 -1.63 -16.89 17.63
CA GLU A 266 -2.68 -17.90 17.57
C GLU A 266 -1.98 -19.27 17.46
N PRO A 267 -2.25 -20.21 18.38
CA PRO A 267 -1.63 -21.52 18.30
C PRO A 267 -1.93 -22.09 16.92
N ALA A 268 -0.92 -22.66 16.28
CA ALA A 268 -1.14 -23.38 15.05
C ALA A 268 -2.00 -24.59 15.41
N GLU A 269 -3.33 -24.43 15.46
CA GLU A 269 -4.29 -25.52 15.56
C GLU A 269 -3.81 -26.53 14.54
N ALA A 270 -3.36 -27.70 15.04
CA ALA A 270 -2.54 -28.65 14.31
C ALA A 270 -3.19 -28.85 12.95
N ARG A 271 -2.69 -28.12 11.93
CA ARG A 271 -3.46 -27.77 10.72
C ARG A 271 -4.09 -29.05 10.26
N GLY A 272 -5.38 -29.18 10.58
CA GLY A 272 -6.04 -30.44 10.41
C GLY A 272 -5.84 -30.76 8.95
N VAL A 273 -5.15 -31.86 8.68
CA VAL A 273 -5.27 -32.58 7.43
C VAL A 273 -6.73 -33.04 7.40
N ARG A 274 -7.69 -32.10 7.29
CA ARG A 274 -8.99 -32.39 6.73
C ARG A 274 -8.67 -32.62 5.28
N GLY A 275 -8.24 -33.85 5.02
CA GLY A 275 -8.17 -34.43 3.71
C GLY A 275 -9.50 -34.11 3.07
N ASP A 276 -9.41 -33.38 1.96
CA ASP A 276 -10.47 -33.22 1.01
C ASP A 276 -10.68 -34.60 0.36
N ALA A 277 -11.18 -35.55 1.15
CA ALA A 277 -11.45 -36.94 0.78
C ALA A 277 -12.88 -37.08 0.25
N SER A 278 -13.40 -36.02 -0.37
CA SER A 278 -14.72 -36.02 -1.00
C SER A 278 -14.65 -35.47 -2.43
N ARG A 279 -13.82 -36.10 -3.28
CA ARG A 279 -14.06 -36.24 -4.74
C ARG A 279 -12.93 -37.03 -5.43
N SER A 280 -12.91 -38.33 -5.21
CA SER A 280 -12.36 -39.26 -6.21
C SER A 280 -13.10 -40.59 -6.12
N GLY A 281 -14.23 -40.65 -6.83
CA GLY A 281 -14.79 -41.93 -7.22
C GLY A 281 -13.82 -42.63 -8.18
N GLY A 282 -13.56 -43.91 -7.90
CA GLY A 282 -13.16 -44.91 -8.88
C GLY A 282 -11.70 -44.90 -9.33
N GLY A 283 -10.87 -45.77 -8.73
CA GLY A 283 -9.53 -46.02 -9.24
C GLY A 283 -8.68 -46.91 -8.35
N THR A 284 -9.06 -48.18 -8.20
CA THR A 284 -8.24 -49.22 -7.58
C THR A 284 -6.87 -49.33 -8.28
N ARG A 285 -5.76 -49.03 -7.59
CA ARG A 285 -4.48 -49.78 -7.67
C ARG A 285 -3.39 -49.27 -6.71
N ARG A 286 -3.04 -50.15 -5.76
CA ARG A 286 -1.70 -50.51 -5.24
C ARG A 286 -0.78 -49.45 -4.60
N SER A 287 -0.64 -49.61 -3.27
CA SER A 287 0.59 -49.80 -2.48
C SER A 287 1.84 -48.95 -2.77
N GLY A 288 2.32 -48.22 -1.74
CA GLY A 288 3.75 -47.95 -1.58
C GLY A 288 4.11 -46.74 -0.72
N ALA A 289 4.65 -47.03 0.47
CA ALA A 289 5.58 -46.22 1.26
C ALA A 289 5.14 -44.82 1.74
N GLY A 290 4.89 -44.74 3.06
CA GLY A 290 4.78 -43.49 3.79
C GLY A 290 6.10 -42.72 3.83
N SER A 291 5.99 -41.39 3.73
CA SER A 291 7.01 -40.46 4.20
C SER A 291 6.32 -39.33 4.97
N ALA A 292 6.81 -39.12 6.19
CA ALA A 292 6.35 -38.10 7.11
C ALA A 292 6.72 -36.71 6.60
N TRP A 293 5.73 -35.87 6.32
CA TRP A 293 5.94 -34.48 5.93
C TRP A 293 6.10 -33.60 7.17
N ARG A 294 7.36 -33.28 7.51
CA ARG A 294 7.70 -32.22 8.48
C ARG A 294 7.41 -30.85 7.87
N GLY A 295 6.97 -29.92 8.72
CA GLY A 295 6.54 -28.58 8.37
C GLY A 295 7.57 -27.81 7.53
N ARG A 296 7.13 -27.31 6.39
CA ARG A 296 7.89 -26.37 5.57
C ARG A 296 7.65 -24.96 6.10
N ALA A 297 8.69 -24.39 6.73
CA ALA A 297 8.95 -22.96 6.62
C ALA A 297 8.99 -22.62 5.13
N TRP A 298 8.27 -21.59 4.71
CA TRP A 298 8.24 -21.14 3.32
C TRP A 298 9.55 -20.41 3.01
N THR A 299 10.64 -21.17 2.83
CA THR A 299 11.85 -20.67 2.19
C THR A 299 11.56 -20.54 0.70
N TRP A 300 11.45 -19.30 0.23
CA TRP A 300 11.41 -18.96 -1.18
C TRP A 300 12.75 -19.36 -1.82
N GLU A 301 12.81 -20.54 -2.42
CA GLU A 301 13.93 -20.91 -3.28
C GLU A 301 13.70 -20.26 -4.63
N ALA A 302 14.44 -19.17 -4.88
CA ALA A 302 14.43 -18.44 -6.13
C ALA A 302 14.81 -19.39 -7.28
N SER A 303 13.82 -19.81 -8.06
CA SER A 303 14.06 -20.49 -9.32
C SER A 303 14.78 -19.54 -10.25
N ARG A 304 16.05 -19.84 -10.51
CA ARG A 304 16.85 -19.23 -11.58
C ARG A 304 16.14 -19.48 -12.91
N THR A 305 15.82 -18.42 -13.63
CA THR A 305 15.75 -18.45 -15.09
C THR A 305 16.77 -17.46 -15.61
N ARG A 306 17.70 -18.00 -16.41
CA ARG A 306 18.62 -17.28 -17.28
C ARG A 306 17.86 -16.50 -18.35
#